data_AF-A0A423MFZ1-F1
#
_entry.id   AF-A0A423MFZ1-F1
#
_cell.length_a   1.000
_cell.length_b   1.000
_cell.length_c   1.000
_cell.angle_alpha   90.00
_cell.angle_beta   90.00
_cell.angle_gamma   90.00
#
_symmetry.space_group_name_H-M   'P 1'
#
loop_
_entity.id
_entity.type
_entity.pdbx_description
1 polymer ?
#
loop_
_entity_poly.entity_id
_entity_poly.type
_entity_poly.pdbx_seq_one_letter_code
_entity_poly.pdbx_strand_id
1 'polypeptide(L)'
;MGDDADSKSDAQALARSLISSSVGAFDLSPGAWRDWGRTTPWPLATHIEIDNLYYQVVTQNLIADTTMAYMKHPRFSPDLYDNFKRMLVTEPALQPRWVVKINDRWSVPGQRLPFEMPLSQYIATHFKYLTEESTDSLARAMFNQANRSEIINGHGLAVLNQTLRFWADRTNNKVRRQDIAEPLCLLRTLPPLDPAQRSSSLPSSLGDGLQRLDFDPGQFAQLWIDHAVLPAAPELRNLFSAVLTKNGYSLVPATLSTGENTLLFYREKINSLFVLNFPPVSGQQLQRNPSPGVDWSDTDLQIRIGEKQQTLATYKEEQRLIYLLGGIDKRTQHLATLFIVREG
;
A
#
# COMPACT_ATOMS: atom_id res chain seq x y z
N MET A 1 -15.41 6.60 -16.68
CA MET A 1 -14.90 6.03 -17.95
C MET A 1 -13.38 5.73 -17.92
N GLY A 2 -12.61 6.17 -16.89
CA GLY A 2 -11.19 5.83 -16.74
C GLY A 2 -10.90 4.48 -16.04
N ASP A 3 -11.84 3.94 -15.28
CA ASP A 3 -11.62 2.80 -14.39
C ASP A 3 -11.33 1.45 -15.07
N ASP A 4 -11.90 1.21 -16.24
CA ASP A 4 -11.68 -0.03 -17.01
C ASP A 4 -10.35 -0.02 -17.76
N ALA A 5 -9.84 1.16 -18.11
CA ALA A 5 -8.58 1.30 -18.84
C ALA A 5 -7.38 1.00 -17.92
N ASP A 6 -7.40 1.52 -16.70
CA ASP A 6 -6.37 1.24 -15.69
C ASP A 6 -6.38 -0.24 -15.28
N SER A 7 -7.56 -0.83 -15.13
CA SER A 7 -7.70 -2.25 -14.80
C SER A 7 -7.08 -3.17 -15.85
N LYS A 8 -7.34 -2.88 -17.13
CA LYS A 8 -6.72 -3.60 -18.25
C LYS A 8 -5.21 -3.40 -18.30
N SER A 9 -4.72 -2.18 -18.08
CA SER A 9 -3.29 -1.85 -18.11
C SER A 9 -2.50 -2.60 -17.04
N ASP A 10 -3.04 -2.68 -15.81
CA ASP A 10 -2.39 -3.38 -14.70
C ASP A 10 -2.35 -4.89 -14.97
N ALA A 11 -3.48 -5.52 -15.30
CA ALA A 11 -3.52 -6.96 -15.56
C ALA A 11 -2.57 -7.37 -16.72
N GLN A 12 -2.52 -6.58 -17.79
CA GLN A 12 -1.59 -6.81 -18.91
C GLN A 12 -0.12 -6.71 -18.50
N ALA A 13 0.22 -5.79 -17.60
CA ALA A 13 1.58 -5.64 -17.12
C ALA A 13 2.06 -6.86 -16.33
N LEU A 14 1.22 -7.36 -15.44
CA LEU A 14 1.50 -8.57 -14.68
C LEU A 14 1.59 -9.78 -15.62
N ALA A 15 0.66 -9.91 -16.57
CA ALA A 15 0.70 -10.97 -17.58
C ALA A 15 2.04 -11.02 -18.32
N ARG A 16 2.51 -9.87 -18.83
CA ARG A 16 3.82 -9.75 -19.50
C ARG A 16 4.98 -10.15 -18.60
N SER A 17 4.96 -9.72 -17.34
CA SER A 17 5.99 -10.07 -16.36
C SER A 17 5.99 -11.56 -16.04
N LEU A 18 4.82 -12.19 -15.93
CA LEU A 18 4.70 -13.63 -15.69
C LEU A 18 5.21 -14.43 -16.88
N ILE A 19 4.83 -14.06 -18.10
CA ILE A 19 5.27 -14.70 -19.34
C ILE A 19 6.79 -14.59 -19.50
N SER A 20 7.37 -13.40 -19.23
CA SER A 20 8.82 -13.21 -19.32
C SER A 20 9.59 -13.97 -18.24
N SER A 21 9.02 -14.10 -17.04
CA SER A 21 9.62 -14.87 -15.94
C SER A 21 9.49 -16.39 -16.14
N SER A 22 8.53 -16.83 -16.96
CA SER A 22 8.23 -18.25 -17.19
C SER A 22 8.90 -18.83 -18.43
N VAL A 23 9.79 -18.09 -19.12
CA VAL A 23 10.53 -18.59 -20.29
C VAL A 23 11.38 -19.79 -19.85
N GLY A 24 10.89 -21.01 -20.12
CA GLY A 24 11.54 -22.28 -19.79
C GLY A 24 10.87 -23.09 -18.68
N ALA A 25 9.88 -22.55 -17.96
CA ALA A 25 9.19 -23.23 -16.86
C ALA A 25 7.65 -23.08 -16.99
N PHE A 26 7.11 -23.49 -18.13
CA PHE A 26 5.67 -23.78 -18.20
C PHE A 26 5.41 -25.06 -17.41
N ASP A 27 4.36 -25.07 -16.59
CA ASP A 27 4.01 -26.26 -15.82
C ASP A 27 3.45 -27.35 -16.76
N LEU A 28 4.37 -28.17 -17.29
CA LEU A 28 4.06 -29.38 -18.04
C LEU A 28 3.76 -30.57 -17.11
N SER A 29 3.87 -30.40 -15.79
CA SER A 29 3.54 -31.44 -14.82
C SER A 29 2.02 -31.48 -14.55
N PRO A 30 1.47 -32.59 -14.05
CA PRO A 30 0.09 -32.67 -13.60
C PRO A 30 -0.08 -31.84 -12.31
N GLY A 31 -0.09 -30.51 -12.45
CA GLY A 31 -0.31 -29.60 -11.34
C GLY A 31 -1.71 -29.83 -10.76
N ALA A 32 -1.81 -29.79 -9.42
CA ALA A 32 -3.06 -30.00 -8.66
C ALA A 32 -4.25 -29.12 -9.09
N TRP A 33 -4.00 -28.12 -9.94
CA TRP A 33 -5.02 -27.27 -10.54
C TRP A 33 -5.80 -27.94 -11.67
N ARG A 34 -5.25 -28.95 -12.35
CA ARG A 34 -5.92 -29.66 -13.45
C ARG A 34 -7.22 -30.34 -12.99
N ASP A 35 -7.25 -30.78 -11.73
CA ASP A 35 -8.43 -31.42 -11.11
C ASP A 35 -9.53 -30.41 -10.71
N TRP A 36 -9.30 -29.10 -10.89
CA TRP A 36 -10.31 -28.07 -10.62
C TRP A 36 -11.31 -27.93 -11.78
N GLY A 37 -10.91 -28.38 -12.97
CA GLY A 37 -11.68 -28.24 -14.20
C GLY A 37 -12.87 -29.18 -14.26
N ARG A 38 -13.89 -28.78 -15.02
CA ARG A 38 -15.06 -29.62 -15.33
C ARG A 38 -15.26 -29.74 -16.83
N THR A 39 -15.85 -30.86 -17.27
CA THR A 39 -16.22 -31.08 -18.67
C THR A 39 -17.45 -30.28 -19.09
N THR A 40 -18.23 -29.76 -18.13
CA THR A 40 -19.38 -28.91 -18.39
C THR A 40 -19.20 -27.55 -17.71
N PRO A 41 -19.53 -26.43 -18.39
CA PRO A 41 -19.41 -25.11 -17.81
C PRO A 41 -20.48 -24.89 -16.75
N TRP A 42 -20.18 -24.00 -15.80
CA TRP A 42 -21.17 -23.54 -14.83
C TRP A 42 -22.07 -22.47 -15.49
N PRO A 43 -23.41 -22.64 -15.50
CA PRO A 43 -24.29 -21.75 -16.26
C PRO A 43 -24.21 -20.26 -15.88
N LEU A 44 -23.89 -19.96 -14.62
CA LEU A 44 -23.91 -18.60 -14.06
C LEU A 44 -22.53 -18.11 -13.61
N ALA A 45 -21.48 -18.91 -13.76
CA ALA A 45 -20.14 -18.53 -13.32
C ALA A 45 -19.25 -18.16 -14.50
N THR A 46 -18.52 -17.07 -14.34
CA THR A 46 -17.43 -16.70 -15.24
C THR A 46 -16.37 -17.80 -15.21
N HIS A 47 -15.95 -18.24 -16.40
CA HIS A 47 -15.01 -19.33 -16.55
C HIS A 47 -14.08 -19.09 -17.73
N ILE A 48 -12.96 -19.83 -17.73
CA ILE A 48 -12.07 -19.96 -18.87
C ILE A 48 -11.98 -21.42 -19.30
N GLU A 49 -11.53 -21.65 -20.52
CA GLU A 49 -11.31 -22.99 -21.07
C GLU A 49 -9.80 -23.25 -21.23
N ILE A 50 -9.34 -24.38 -20.69
CA ILE A 50 -7.99 -24.91 -20.88
C ILE A 50 -8.15 -26.40 -21.19
N ASP A 51 -7.59 -26.86 -22.31
CA ASP A 51 -7.59 -28.28 -22.70
C ASP A 51 -8.99 -28.95 -22.64
N ASN A 52 -10.03 -28.29 -23.18
CA ASN A 52 -11.44 -28.71 -23.17
C ASN A 52 -12.06 -28.88 -21.76
N LEU A 53 -11.45 -28.30 -20.73
CA LEU A 53 -11.99 -28.23 -19.38
C LEU A 53 -12.30 -26.77 -19.03
N TYR A 54 -13.44 -26.58 -18.37
CA TYR A 54 -13.90 -25.30 -17.87
C TYR A 54 -13.41 -25.10 -16.45
N TYR A 55 -12.83 -23.94 -16.17
CA TYR A 55 -12.35 -23.55 -14.86
C TYR A 55 -13.00 -22.24 -14.43
N GLN A 56 -13.56 -22.22 -13.22
CA GLN A 56 -14.10 -20.98 -12.65
C GLN A 56 -12.97 -19.99 -12.41
N VAL A 57 -13.28 -18.70 -12.56
CA VAL A 57 -12.38 -17.62 -12.16
C VAL A 57 -12.96 -16.84 -10.99
N VAL A 58 -12.09 -16.20 -10.21
CA VAL A 58 -12.50 -15.16 -9.26
C VAL A 58 -13.26 -14.09 -10.04
N THR A 59 -14.27 -13.47 -9.43
CA THR A 59 -15.07 -12.41 -10.07
C THR A 59 -14.17 -11.40 -10.78
N GLN A 60 -14.29 -11.34 -12.11
CA GLN A 60 -13.56 -10.43 -12.96
C GLN A 60 -14.28 -10.29 -14.31
N ASN A 61 -14.09 -9.15 -14.98
CA ASN A 61 -14.62 -8.94 -16.31
C ASN A 61 -13.72 -9.65 -17.34
N LEU A 62 -14.27 -10.66 -18.05
CA LEU A 62 -13.59 -11.35 -19.14
C LEU A 62 -14.14 -10.86 -20.48
N ILE A 63 -13.37 -9.99 -21.13
CA ILE A 63 -13.59 -9.59 -22.53
C ILE A 63 -12.57 -10.27 -23.45
N ALA A 64 -12.75 -10.17 -24.78
CA ALA A 64 -11.89 -10.81 -25.78
C ALA A 64 -10.37 -10.55 -25.57
N ASP A 65 -10.02 -9.30 -25.22
CA ASP A 65 -8.64 -8.84 -25.01
C ASP A 65 -8.09 -9.12 -23.59
N THR A 66 -8.80 -9.90 -22.79
CA THR A 66 -8.33 -10.23 -21.44
C THR A 66 -7.10 -11.13 -21.53
N THR A 67 -5.98 -10.66 -21.00
CA THR A 67 -4.68 -11.36 -21.08
C THR A 67 -4.35 -12.15 -19.83
N MET A 68 -5.10 -11.95 -18.74
CA MET A 68 -4.87 -12.61 -17.45
C MET A 68 -6.18 -12.82 -16.69
N ALA A 69 -6.27 -13.95 -15.98
CA ALA A 69 -7.32 -14.19 -15.00
C ALA A 69 -6.78 -14.88 -13.74
N TYR A 70 -7.61 -14.94 -12.70
CA TYR A 70 -7.37 -15.74 -11.51
C TYR A 70 -8.31 -16.94 -11.49
N MET A 71 -7.76 -18.10 -11.84
CA MET A 71 -8.45 -19.38 -11.77
C MET A 71 -8.65 -19.78 -10.31
N LYS A 72 -9.90 -20.07 -9.97
CA LYS A 72 -10.38 -20.30 -8.60
C LYS A 72 -10.34 -21.80 -8.26
N HIS A 73 -9.76 -22.16 -7.12
CA HIS A 73 -9.89 -23.50 -6.55
C HIS A 73 -11.37 -23.78 -6.18
N PRO A 74 -11.93 -25.00 -6.40
CA PRO A 74 -13.35 -25.27 -6.12
C PRO A 74 -13.81 -24.98 -4.68
N ARG A 75 -12.92 -25.20 -3.71
CA ARG A 75 -13.10 -24.87 -2.27
C ARG A 75 -12.73 -23.44 -1.88
N PHE A 76 -12.36 -22.56 -2.82
CA PHE A 76 -12.09 -21.16 -2.52
C PHE A 76 -13.40 -20.45 -2.17
N SER A 77 -13.52 -19.99 -0.94
CA SER A 77 -14.64 -19.25 -0.38
C SER A 77 -14.30 -17.95 0.36
N PRO A 78 -13.04 -17.46 0.43
CA PRO A 78 -12.81 -16.12 0.97
C PRO A 78 -13.47 -15.03 0.11
N ASP A 79 -14.32 -14.23 0.75
CA ASP A 79 -14.87 -13.01 0.14
C ASP A 79 -14.17 -11.74 0.64
N LEU A 80 -13.93 -11.65 1.96
CA LEU A 80 -13.32 -10.49 2.63
C LEU A 80 -11.85 -10.73 3.01
N TYR A 81 -11.12 -9.65 3.28
CA TYR A 81 -9.70 -9.67 3.65
C TYR A 81 -9.36 -10.68 4.76
N ASP A 82 -10.12 -10.72 5.87
CA ASP A 82 -9.79 -11.60 7.01
C ASP A 82 -9.87 -13.09 6.66
N ASN A 83 -10.88 -13.46 5.87
CA ASN A 83 -11.02 -14.83 5.39
C ASN A 83 -9.90 -15.18 4.41
N PHE A 84 -9.48 -14.22 3.58
CA PHE A 84 -8.39 -14.42 2.64
C PHE A 84 -7.04 -14.55 3.37
N LYS A 85 -6.75 -13.66 4.32
CA LYS A 85 -5.59 -13.73 5.23
C LYS A 85 -5.55 -15.08 5.95
N ARG A 86 -6.66 -15.49 6.57
CA ARG A 86 -6.75 -16.78 7.28
C ARG A 86 -6.48 -17.95 6.34
N MET A 87 -7.09 -17.98 5.15
CA MET A 87 -6.84 -19.02 4.15
C MET A 87 -5.36 -19.08 3.74
N LEU A 88 -4.70 -17.94 3.52
CA LEU A 88 -3.27 -17.91 3.20
C LEU A 88 -2.39 -18.50 4.31
N VAL A 89 -2.82 -18.41 5.57
CA VAL A 89 -2.09 -19.01 6.72
C VAL A 89 -2.41 -20.50 6.86
N THR A 90 -3.69 -20.89 6.79
CA THR A 90 -4.12 -22.24 7.18
C THR A 90 -4.17 -23.23 6.01
N GLU A 91 -4.57 -22.78 4.83
CA GLU A 91 -4.76 -23.62 3.64
C GLU A 91 -4.28 -22.89 2.37
N PRO A 92 -2.98 -22.51 2.27
CA PRO A 92 -2.47 -21.68 1.18
C PRO A 92 -2.66 -22.28 -0.22
N ALA A 93 -2.82 -23.61 -0.33
CA ALA A 93 -3.08 -24.31 -1.58
C ALA A 93 -4.47 -23.98 -2.19
N LEU A 94 -5.41 -23.44 -1.40
CA LEU A 94 -6.73 -23.03 -1.86
C LEU A 94 -6.74 -21.68 -2.59
N GLN A 95 -5.63 -20.95 -2.56
CA GLN A 95 -5.58 -19.64 -3.18
C GLN A 95 -5.79 -19.72 -4.71
N PRO A 96 -6.35 -18.68 -5.34
CA PRO A 96 -6.49 -18.64 -6.78
C PRO A 96 -5.12 -18.71 -7.46
N ARG A 97 -5.06 -19.28 -8.66
CA ARG A 97 -3.85 -19.29 -9.49
C ARG A 97 -3.99 -18.29 -10.63
N TRP A 98 -2.92 -17.60 -10.98
CA TRP A 98 -2.91 -16.82 -12.20
C TRP A 98 -2.96 -17.74 -13.42
N VAL A 99 -3.59 -17.24 -14.47
CA VAL A 99 -3.63 -17.82 -15.82
C VAL A 99 -3.40 -16.68 -16.79
N VAL A 100 -2.59 -16.90 -17.81
CA VAL A 100 -2.25 -15.90 -18.82
C VAL A 100 -2.61 -16.41 -20.21
N LYS A 101 -3.01 -15.49 -21.09
CA LYS A 101 -3.35 -15.81 -22.48
C LYS A 101 -2.11 -15.64 -23.35
N ILE A 102 -1.66 -16.72 -23.99
CA ILE A 102 -0.51 -16.77 -24.90
C ILE A 102 -1.00 -17.33 -26.23
N ASN A 103 -0.83 -16.57 -27.33
CA ASN A 103 -1.33 -16.96 -28.67
C ASN A 103 -2.81 -17.39 -28.62
N ASP A 104 -3.63 -16.57 -27.96
CA ASP A 104 -5.06 -16.82 -27.70
C ASP A 104 -5.43 -18.08 -26.92
N ARG A 105 -4.45 -18.75 -26.29
CA ARG A 105 -4.68 -19.91 -25.43
C ARG A 105 -4.34 -19.60 -23.99
N TRP A 106 -5.20 -20.00 -23.07
CA TRP A 106 -4.95 -19.87 -21.64
C TRP A 106 -3.88 -20.88 -21.18
N SER A 107 -2.96 -20.41 -20.34
CA SER A 107 -1.89 -21.21 -19.76
C SER A 107 -1.65 -20.81 -18.32
N VAL A 108 -1.24 -21.75 -17.48
CA VAL A 108 -0.85 -21.52 -16.08
C VAL A 108 0.68 -21.38 -16.03
N PRO A 109 1.23 -20.16 -15.82
CA PRO A 109 2.66 -19.95 -15.80
C PRO A 109 3.28 -20.42 -14.48
N GLY A 110 4.21 -21.37 -14.57
CA GLY A 110 5.02 -21.88 -13.45
C GLY A 110 4.23 -22.50 -12.29
N GLN A 111 4.95 -22.85 -11.23
CA GLN A 111 4.36 -23.46 -10.02
C GLN A 111 4.16 -22.46 -8.87
N ARG A 112 4.75 -21.27 -8.96
CA ARG A 112 4.72 -20.26 -7.89
C ARG A 112 3.29 -19.82 -7.60
N LEU A 113 2.95 -19.73 -6.32
CA LEU A 113 1.67 -19.23 -5.85
C LEU A 113 1.63 -17.70 -5.94
N PRO A 114 0.45 -17.09 -6.17
CA PRO A 114 0.36 -15.64 -6.16
C PRO A 114 0.75 -14.96 -4.85
N PHE A 115 0.43 -15.58 -3.72
CA PHE A 115 0.75 -15.07 -2.40
C PHE A 115 1.49 -16.15 -1.62
N GLU A 116 2.73 -15.83 -1.23
CA GLU A 116 3.57 -16.71 -0.41
C GLU A 116 3.28 -16.52 1.09
N MET A 117 2.72 -15.37 1.45
CA MET A 117 2.34 -15.00 2.81
C MET A 117 1.16 -14.02 2.81
N PRO A 118 0.50 -13.76 3.95
CA PRO A 118 -0.51 -12.71 4.05
C PRO A 118 0.05 -11.31 3.79
N LEU A 119 -0.81 -10.38 3.33
CA LEU A 119 -0.42 -8.99 3.06
C LEU A 119 0.23 -8.30 4.26
N SER A 120 -0.26 -8.55 5.48
CA SER A 120 0.32 -8.01 6.71
C SER A 120 1.79 -8.43 6.89
N GLN A 121 2.17 -9.65 6.53
CA GLN A 121 3.56 -10.11 6.62
C GLN A 121 4.45 -9.48 5.56
N TYR A 122 3.93 -9.30 4.34
CA TYR A 122 4.64 -8.53 3.31
C TYR A 122 4.89 -7.09 3.77
N ILE A 123 3.89 -6.44 4.36
CA ILE A 123 4.01 -5.08 4.89
C ILE A 123 5.08 -5.02 5.99
N ALA A 124 5.00 -5.88 7.00
CA ALA A 124 5.98 -5.92 8.09
C ALA A 124 7.42 -6.17 7.61
N THR A 125 7.58 -6.92 6.51
CA THR A 125 8.89 -7.18 5.89
C THR A 125 9.47 -5.94 5.21
N HIS A 126 8.63 -5.10 4.60
CA HIS A 126 9.06 -3.96 3.78
C HIS A 126 8.98 -2.61 4.49
N PHE A 127 8.16 -2.49 5.54
CA PHE A 127 7.96 -1.28 6.32
C PHE A 127 8.24 -1.59 7.79
N LYS A 128 9.31 -0.98 8.30
CA LYS A 128 9.84 -1.25 9.63
C LYS A 128 9.10 -0.48 10.70
N TYR A 129 9.10 -1.05 11.89
CA TYR A 129 8.69 -0.42 13.13
C TYR A 129 7.19 -0.17 13.28
N LEU A 130 6.36 -0.54 12.30
CA LEU A 130 4.91 -0.45 12.46
C LEU A 130 4.42 -1.36 13.60
N THR A 131 3.39 -0.93 14.30
CA THR A 131 2.65 -1.81 15.21
C THR A 131 1.94 -2.91 14.41
N GLU A 132 1.63 -4.04 15.05
CA GLU A 132 0.85 -5.11 14.44
C GLU A 132 -0.50 -4.59 13.94
N GLU A 133 -1.15 -3.75 14.74
CA GLU A 133 -2.43 -3.13 14.43
C GLU A 133 -2.36 -2.25 13.18
N SER A 134 -1.35 -1.37 13.08
CA SER A 134 -1.16 -0.55 11.88
C SER A 134 -0.83 -1.39 10.65
N THR A 135 -0.07 -2.47 10.83
CA THR A 135 0.25 -3.42 9.76
C THR A 135 -1.01 -4.08 9.22
N ASP A 136 -1.93 -4.51 10.09
CA ASP A 136 -3.15 -5.19 9.67
C ASP A 136 -4.20 -4.23 9.09
N SER A 137 -4.36 -3.05 9.69
CA SER A 137 -5.21 -1.98 9.15
C SER A 137 -4.73 -1.52 7.76
N LEU A 138 -3.41 -1.41 7.58
CA LEU A 138 -2.80 -1.07 6.28
C LEU A 138 -3.04 -2.18 5.26
N ALA A 139 -2.89 -3.44 5.65
CA ALA A 139 -3.15 -4.58 4.79
C ALA A 139 -4.61 -4.64 4.30
N ARG A 140 -5.57 -4.36 5.19
CA ARG A 140 -6.99 -4.27 4.85
C ARG A 140 -7.26 -3.09 3.92
N ALA A 141 -6.69 -1.92 4.19
CA ALA A 141 -6.86 -0.75 3.33
C ALA A 141 -6.27 -0.98 1.94
N MET A 142 -5.08 -1.59 1.86
CA MET A 142 -4.44 -1.99 0.60
C MET A 142 -5.31 -2.99 -0.18
N PHE A 143 -5.86 -4.00 0.50
CA PHE A 143 -6.79 -4.96 -0.09
C PHE A 143 -8.04 -4.28 -0.63
N ASN A 144 -8.70 -3.44 0.16
CA ASN A 144 -9.93 -2.78 -0.25
C ASN A 144 -9.68 -1.80 -1.41
N GLN A 145 -8.58 -1.04 -1.37
CA GLN A 145 -8.20 -0.09 -2.42
C GLN A 145 -7.86 -0.81 -3.74
N ALA A 146 -7.15 -1.94 -3.67
CA ALA A 146 -6.84 -2.73 -4.85
C ALA A 146 -8.10 -3.33 -5.50
N ASN A 147 -9.00 -3.87 -4.67
CA ASN A 147 -10.26 -4.44 -5.16
C ASN A 147 -11.31 -3.37 -5.52
N ARG A 148 -11.13 -2.11 -5.10
CA ARG A 148 -12.16 -1.05 -5.15
C ARG A 148 -13.46 -1.46 -4.44
N SER A 149 -13.34 -2.35 -3.46
CA SER A 149 -14.43 -3.00 -2.72
C SER A 149 -13.84 -3.77 -1.55
N GLU A 150 -14.64 -4.09 -0.55
CA GLU A 150 -14.26 -5.05 0.50
C GLU A 150 -14.24 -6.49 0.00
N ILE A 151 -14.88 -6.76 -1.16
CA ILE A 151 -14.99 -8.09 -1.75
C ILE A 151 -13.83 -8.34 -2.71
N ILE A 152 -13.19 -9.50 -2.56
CA ILE A 152 -12.11 -9.97 -3.42
C ILE A 152 -12.54 -10.05 -4.90
N ASN A 153 -11.68 -9.59 -5.80
CA ASN A 153 -11.86 -9.76 -7.24
C ASN A 153 -10.53 -9.97 -7.97
N GLY A 154 -10.59 -10.49 -9.20
CA GLY A 154 -9.39 -10.83 -9.97
C GLY A 154 -8.52 -9.61 -10.31
N HIS A 155 -9.13 -8.43 -10.49
CA HIS A 155 -8.39 -7.19 -10.74
C HIS A 155 -7.56 -6.79 -9.51
N GLY A 156 -8.18 -6.74 -8.33
CA GLY A 156 -7.49 -6.41 -7.08
C GLY A 156 -6.35 -7.36 -6.77
N LEU A 157 -6.53 -8.67 -7.00
CA LEU A 157 -5.45 -9.64 -6.88
C LEU A 157 -4.26 -9.35 -7.81
N ALA A 158 -4.51 -8.91 -9.05
CA ALA A 158 -3.45 -8.50 -9.98
C ALA A 158 -2.69 -7.25 -9.49
N VAL A 159 -3.42 -6.26 -8.99
CA VAL A 159 -2.84 -5.01 -8.46
C VAL A 159 -2.00 -5.28 -7.21
N LEU A 160 -2.50 -6.10 -6.28
CA LEU A 160 -1.76 -6.54 -5.10
C LEU A 160 -0.47 -7.25 -5.50
N ASN A 161 -0.54 -8.26 -6.38
CA ASN A 161 0.64 -8.99 -6.85
C ASN A 161 1.70 -8.09 -7.49
N GLN A 162 1.30 -7.12 -8.30
CA GLN A 162 2.23 -6.16 -8.89
C GLN A 162 2.90 -5.28 -7.83
N THR A 163 2.13 -4.84 -6.84
CA THR A 163 2.63 -4.03 -5.74
C THR A 163 3.64 -4.80 -4.89
N LEU A 164 3.34 -6.05 -4.56
CA LEU A 164 4.24 -6.93 -3.81
C LEU A 164 5.54 -7.22 -4.59
N ARG A 165 5.45 -7.48 -5.90
CA ARG A 165 6.64 -7.64 -6.76
C ARG A 165 7.46 -6.36 -6.82
N PHE A 166 6.81 -5.19 -6.87
CA PHE A 166 7.50 -3.92 -6.78
C PHE A 166 8.24 -3.76 -5.46
N TRP A 167 7.63 -4.10 -4.32
CA TRP A 167 8.32 -4.03 -3.03
C TRP A 167 9.49 -5.00 -2.91
N ALA A 168 9.35 -6.23 -3.44
CA ALA A 168 10.39 -7.24 -3.42
C ALA A 168 11.63 -6.84 -4.25
N ASP A 169 11.44 -6.14 -5.37
CA ASP A 169 12.53 -5.64 -6.22
C ASP A 169 12.20 -4.25 -6.77
N ARG A 170 12.43 -3.25 -5.92
CA ARG A 170 12.18 -1.85 -6.26
C ARG A 170 13.11 -1.32 -7.33
N THR A 171 14.23 -1.99 -7.63
CA THR A 171 15.20 -1.53 -8.63
C THR A 171 14.71 -1.86 -10.02
N ASN A 172 14.29 -3.11 -10.25
CA ASN A 172 13.92 -3.58 -11.58
C ASN A 172 12.44 -3.40 -11.90
N ASN A 173 11.57 -3.34 -10.89
CA ASN A 173 10.14 -3.16 -11.11
C ASN A 173 9.71 -1.69 -11.09
N LYS A 174 8.65 -1.40 -11.85
CA LYS A 174 8.01 -0.08 -11.90
C LYS A 174 6.78 -0.07 -10.99
N VAL A 175 6.60 1.02 -10.25
CA VAL A 175 5.33 1.27 -9.56
C VAL A 175 4.28 1.72 -10.58
N ARG A 176 3.10 1.09 -10.54
CA ARG A 176 1.95 1.48 -11.37
C ARG A 176 0.88 2.19 -10.57
N ARG A 177 0.54 1.62 -9.41
CA ARG A 177 -0.45 2.14 -8.48
C ARG A 177 0.23 2.71 -7.25
N GLN A 178 0.64 3.97 -7.35
CA GLN A 178 1.30 4.68 -6.26
C GLN A 178 0.37 4.87 -5.05
N ASP A 179 -0.92 4.99 -5.30
CA ASP A 179 -1.98 5.09 -4.29
C ASP A 179 -2.10 3.84 -3.41
N ILE A 180 -1.53 2.71 -3.83
CA ILE A 180 -1.53 1.43 -3.09
C ILE A 180 -0.12 1.04 -2.63
N ALA A 181 0.90 1.33 -3.44
CA ALA A 181 2.28 0.95 -3.17
C ALA A 181 2.96 1.77 -2.06
N GLU A 182 2.38 2.92 -1.71
CA GLU A 182 2.90 3.83 -0.69
C GLU A 182 1.92 3.91 0.51
N PRO A 183 2.26 3.34 1.67
CA PRO A 183 1.41 3.34 2.87
C PRO A 183 0.87 4.72 3.29
N LEU A 184 1.67 5.79 3.14
CA LEU A 184 1.24 7.14 3.51
C LEU A 184 0.16 7.69 2.58
N CYS A 185 0.10 7.20 1.34
CA CYS A 185 -0.96 7.54 0.38
C CYS A 185 -2.29 6.82 0.67
N LEU A 186 -2.25 5.67 1.37
CA LEU A 186 -3.44 4.90 1.76
C LEU A 186 -4.15 5.46 3.00
N LEU A 187 -3.50 6.36 3.74
CA LEU A 187 -4.12 7.04 4.87
C LEU A 187 -5.35 7.84 4.41
N ARG A 188 -6.47 7.65 5.10
CA ARG A 188 -7.66 8.50 4.97
C ARG A 188 -7.30 9.90 5.45
N THR A 189 -7.73 10.90 4.68
CA THR A 189 -7.58 12.30 5.03
C THR A 189 -8.49 12.64 6.21
N LEU A 190 -7.94 13.30 7.23
CA LEU A 190 -8.74 13.84 8.32
C LEU A 190 -9.72 14.89 7.79
N PRO A 191 -10.94 14.99 8.36
CA PRO A 191 -11.87 16.03 7.95
C PRO A 191 -11.26 17.44 8.16
N PRO A 192 -11.63 18.42 7.31
CA PRO A 192 -11.28 19.82 7.51
C PRO A 192 -11.77 20.33 8.87
N LEU A 193 -11.01 21.21 9.51
CA LEU A 193 -11.48 21.89 10.71
C LEU A 193 -12.42 23.03 10.34
N ASP A 194 -13.43 23.25 11.18
CA ASP A 194 -14.15 24.52 11.20
C ASP A 194 -13.14 25.65 11.49
N PRO A 195 -13.18 26.81 10.80
CA PRO A 195 -12.32 27.95 11.09
C PRO A 195 -12.26 28.38 12.57
N ALA A 196 -13.32 28.12 13.35
CA ALA A 196 -13.37 28.40 14.78
C ALA A 196 -12.66 27.33 15.64
N GLN A 197 -12.47 26.12 15.12
CA GLN A 197 -11.79 25.03 15.81
C GLN A 197 -10.28 25.13 15.62
N ARG A 198 -9.54 24.80 16.68
CA ARG A 198 -8.06 24.78 16.70
C ARG A 198 -7.49 23.39 16.97
N SER A 199 -8.33 22.41 17.23
CA SER A 199 -7.91 21.03 17.47
C SER A 199 -8.97 20.05 16.99
N SER A 200 -8.53 18.83 16.68
CA SER A 200 -9.41 17.67 16.46
C SER A 200 -8.99 16.51 17.36
N SER A 201 -9.88 15.56 17.57
CA SER A 201 -9.49 14.31 18.23
C SER A 201 -8.44 13.58 17.39
N LEU A 202 -7.44 13.03 18.06
CA LEU A 202 -6.50 12.10 17.46
C LEU A 202 -7.27 10.82 17.09
N PRO A 203 -7.19 10.33 15.84
CA PRO A 203 -7.84 9.09 15.44
C PRO A 203 -7.45 7.92 16.33
N SER A 204 -8.41 7.04 16.58
CA SER A 204 -8.11 5.75 17.19
C SER A 204 -7.28 4.90 16.25
N SER A 205 -6.34 4.14 16.79
CA SER A 205 -5.59 3.14 16.03
C SER A 205 -6.53 2.03 15.53
N LEU A 206 -7.58 1.72 16.32
CA LEU A 206 -8.64 0.75 16.04
C LEU A 206 -9.85 1.39 15.31
N GLY A 207 -9.65 2.57 14.70
CA GLY A 207 -10.72 3.30 14.02
C GLY A 207 -11.24 2.59 12.77
N ASP A 208 -12.34 3.11 12.20
CA ASP A 208 -12.83 2.60 10.91
C ASP A 208 -11.88 3.00 9.75
N GLY A 209 -11.34 1.98 9.09
CA GLY A 209 -10.35 2.12 8.02
C GLY A 209 -9.00 2.64 8.50
N LEU A 210 -8.10 2.87 7.54
CA LEU A 210 -6.74 3.31 7.83
C LEU A 210 -6.70 4.83 8.01
N GLN A 211 -6.85 5.31 9.26
CA GLN A 211 -6.79 6.74 9.60
C GLN A 211 -5.41 7.19 10.10
N ARG A 212 -4.61 6.28 10.66
CA ARG A 212 -3.29 6.55 11.21
C ARG A 212 -2.36 5.35 11.03
N LEU A 213 -1.06 5.63 11.01
CA LEU A 213 -0.01 4.63 11.17
C LEU A 213 0.71 4.87 12.50
N ASP A 214 0.93 3.80 13.23
CA ASP A 214 1.61 3.78 14.51
C ASP A 214 2.91 2.98 14.40
N PHE A 215 3.96 3.53 14.99
CA PHE A 215 5.26 2.89 15.11
C PHE A 215 5.53 2.54 16.57
N ASP A 216 5.98 1.31 16.78
CA ASP A 216 6.28 0.70 18.06
C ASP A 216 7.72 1.04 18.50
N PRO A 217 7.90 1.88 19.53
CA PRO A 217 9.23 2.24 20.02
C PRO A 217 10.06 1.06 20.53
N GLY A 218 9.42 -0.06 20.90
CA GLY A 218 10.12 -1.29 21.27
C GLY A 218 11.01 -1.82 20.13
N GLN A 219 10.64 -1.56 18.87
CA GLN A 219 11.41 -1.98 17.70
C GLN A 219 12.56 -1.02 17.34
N PHE A 220 12.65 0.15 17.98
CA PHE A 220 13.70 1.15 17.80
C PHE A 220 14.14 1.78 19.12
N ALA A 221 14.29 0.95 20.16
CA ALA A 221 14.48 1.37 21.55
C ALA A 221 15.61 2.40 21.75
N GLN A 222 16.75 2.26 21.05
CA GLN A 222 17.85 3.22 21.18
C GLN A 222 17.44 4.63 20.73
N LEU A 223 16.83 4.75 19.54
CA LEU A 223 16.36 6.04 19.01
C LEU A 223 15.30 6.66 19.94
N TRP A 224 14.47 5.83 20.56
CA TRP A 224 13.47 6.26 21.52
C TRP A 224 14.07 6.76 22.83
N ILE A 225 15.07 6.06 23.37
CA ILE A 225 15.79 6.45 24.59
C ILE A 225 16.51 7.78 24.37
N ASP A 226 17.21 7.93 23.25
CA ASP A 226 17.94 9.16 22.92
C ASP A 226 16.99 10.37 22.89
N HIS A 227 15.79 10.19 22.32
CA HIS A 227 14.72 11.21 22.34
C HIS A 227 14.11 11.43 23.74
N ALA A 228 14.04 10.42 24.60
CA ALA A 228 13.44 10.58 25.92
C ALA A 228 14.35 11.35 26.91
N VAL A 229 15.67 11.30 26.71
CA VAL A 229 16.66 11.95 27.60
C VAL A 229 16.70 13.47 27.40
N LEU A 230 16.38 13.93 26.19
CA LEU A 230 16.27 15.34 25.83
C LEU A 230 14.91 15.51 25.10
N PRO A 231 13.88 16.09 25.75
CA PRO A 231 12.56 16.27 25.13
C PRO A 231 12.38 17.69 24.56
N ALA A 232 13.08 18.03 23.48
CA ALA A 232 12.84 19.25 22.69
C ALA A 232 12.25 18.93 21.30
N ALA A 233 11.54 19.90 20.69
CA ALA A 233 10.96 19.80 19.34
C ALA A 233 11.94 19.33 18.23
N PRO A 234 13.21 19.81 18.15
CA PRO A 234 14.18 19.28 17.18
C PRO A 234 14.43 17.76 17.31
N GLU A 235 14.12 17.17 18.47
CA GLU A 235 14.45 15.78 18.78
C GLU A 235 13.35 14.84 18.31
N LEU A 236 12.09 15.30 18.31
CA LEU A 236 11.00 14.59 17.64
C LEU A 236 11.22 14.54 16.13
N ARG A 237 11.67 15.66 15.55
CA ARG A 237 12.04 15.74 14.14
C ARG A 237 13.18 14.78 13.79
N ASN A 238 14.22 14.70 14.63
CA ASN A 238 15.32 13.75 14.45
C ASN A 238 14.86 12.30 14.55
N LEU A 239 13.97 11.99 15.50
CA LEU A 239 13.38 10.67 15.66
C LEU A 239 12.59 10.24 14.41
N PHE A 240 11.69 11.09 13.92
CA PHE A 240 10.95 10.82 12.67
C PHE A 240 11.89 10.71 11.47
N SER A 241 12.91 11.57 11.38
CA SER A 241 13.92 11.50 10.31
C SER A 241 14.60 10.14 10.26
N ALA A 242 15.00 9.61 11.42
CA ALA A 242 15.63 8.28 11.53
C ALA A 242 14.65 7.16 11.16
N VAL A 243 13.42 7.19 11.71
CA VAL A 243 12.38 6.19 11.44
C VAL A 243 12.01 6.15 9.95
N LEU A 244 11.80 7.31 9.33
CA LEU A 244 11.47 7.43 7.91
C LEU A 244 12.63 6.96 7.03
N THR A 245 13.86 7.34 7.34
CA THR A 245 15.04 6.88 6.57
C THR A 245 15.20 5.37 6.64
N LYS A 246 14.98 4.75 7.82
CA LYS A 246 15.00 3.27 7.97
C LYS A 246 13.85 2.58 7.23
N ASN A 247 12.77 3.30 6.97
CA ASN A 247 11.66 2.89 6.12
C ASN A 247 11.88 3.18 4.62
N GLY A 248 13.08 3.64 4.23
CA GLY A 248 13.47 3.85 2.83
C GLY A 248 12.91 5.13 2.21
N TYR A 249 12.66 6.16 3.02
CA TYR A 249 12.42 7.53 2.54
C TYR A 249 13.74 8.30 2.49
N SER A 250 13.81 9.23 1.55
CA SER A 250 14.85 10.24 1.43
C SER A 250 14.32 11.57 1.98
N LEU A 251 15.12 12.24 2.81
CA LEU A 251 14.77 13.54 3.38
C LEU A 251 15.26 14.67 2.47
N VAL A 252 14.45 15.70 2.31
CA VAL A 252 14.89 16.97 1.72
C VAL A 252 15.59 17.77 2.83
N PRO A 253 16.80 18.31 2.60
CA PRO A 253 17.50 19.12 3.59
C PRO A 253 16.63 20.26 4.11
N ALA A 254 16.67 20.52 5.43
CA ALA A 254 16.00 21.69 5.99
C ALA A 254 16.63 22.97 5.44
N THR A 255 15.78 23.88 5.01
CA THR A 255 16.13 25.26 4.75
C THR A 255 15.57 26.14 5.86
N LEU A 256 16.07 27.38 5.96
CA LEU A 256 15.51 28.38 6.86
C LEU A 256 14.00 28.59 6.64
N SER A 257 13.51 28.34 5.43
CA SER A 257 12.12 28.48 5.00
C SER A 257 11.19 27.32 5.41
N THR A 258 11.70 26.11 5.64
CA THR A 258 10.87 24.97 6.07
C THR A 258 10.54 24.97 7.58
N GLY A 259 11.31 25.70 8.40
CA GLY A 259 11.15 25.74 9.86
C GLY A 259 11.59 24.44 10.57
N GLU A 260 11.69 24.49 11.89
CA GLU A 260 12.18 23.37 12.71
C GLU A 260 11.13 22.27 12.95
N ASN A 261 9.84 22.56 12.71
CA ASN A 261 8.72 21.67 13.00
C ASN A 261 8.15 20.94 11.78
N THR A 262 8.88 20.96 10.65
CA THR A 262 8.44 20.33 9.40
C THR A 262 9.53 19.43 8.84
N LEU A 263 9.11 18.29 8.28
CA LEU A 263 9.93 17.40 7.47
C LEU A 263 9.37 17.29 6.07
N LEU A 264 10.24 17.54 5.10
CA LEU A 264 10.02 17.24 3.70
C LEU A 264 10.75 15.94 3.37
N PHE A 265 10.04 14.99 2.78
CA PHE A 265 10.62 13.70 2.41
C PHE A 265 9.85 13.06 1.27
N TYR A 266 10.51 12.11 0.60
CA TYR A 266 9.95 11.40 -0.53
C TYR A 266 10.47 9.97 -0.57
N ARG A 267 9.86 9.14 -1.42
CA ARG A 267 10.36 7.81 -1.73
C ARG A 267 10.69 7.73 -3.21
N GLU A 268 11.87 7.22 -3.53
CA GLU A 268 12.26 7.00 -4.92
C GLU A 268 11.19 6.20 -5.68
N LYS A 269 10.96 6.60 -6.94
CA LYS A 269 9.90 6.09 -7.84
C LYS A 269 8.44 6.41 -7.42
N ILE A 270 8.19 6.91 -6.21
CA ILE A 270 6.89 7.47 -5.84
C ILE A 270 6.88 8.94 -6.22
N ASN A 271 5.91 9.34 -7.03
CA ASN A 271 5.78 10.70 -7.54
C ASN A 271 4.98 11.58 -6.57
N SER A 272 5.36 11.56 -5.29
CA SER A 272 4.71 12.33 -4.23
C SER A 272 5.76 12.86 -3.26
N LEU A 273 5.52 14.07 -2.79
CA LEU A 273 6.33 14.74 -1.79
C LEU A 273 5.49 14.86 -0.51
N PHE A 274 6.06 14.37 0.59
CA PHE A 274 5.39 14.34 1.88
C PHE A 274 5.86 15.51 2.75
N VAL A 275 4.88 16.14 3.39
CA VAL A 275 5.09 17.26 4.32
C VAL A 275 4.59 16.82 5.68
N LEU A 276 5.50 16.50 6.60
CA LEU A 276 5.15 16.07 7.95
C LEU A 276 5.39 17.21 8.93
N ASN A 277 4.31 17.70 9.53
CA ASN A 277 4.34 18.70 10.58
C ASN A 277 4.21 18.05 11.96
N PHE A 278 4.80 18.68 12.98
CA PHE A 278 4.75 18.23 14.37
C PHE A 278 3.93 19.20 15.24
N PRO A 279 2.59 19.19 15.13
CA PRO A 279 1.77 20.03 15.99
C PRO A 279 1.82 19.54 17.45
N PRO A 280 1.55 20.44 18.42
CA PRO A 280 1.36 20.02 19.81
C PRO A 280 0.22 19.01 19.95
N VAL A 281 0.46 17.97 20.75
CA VAL A 281 -0.53 16.96 21.14
C VAL A 281 -0.78 17.06 22.63
N SER A 282 -2.02 17.33 23.04
CA SER A 282 -2.40 17.40 24.46
C SER A 282 -3.48 16.36 24.75
N GLY A 283 -3.14 15.34 25.52
CA GLY A 283 -4.00 14.17 25.72
C GLY A 283 -4.31 13.49 24.39
N GLN A 284 -5.58 13.52 23.98
CA GLN A 284 -6.06 12.98 22.70
C GLN A 284 -6.46 14.08 21.70
N GLN A 285 -6.02 15.31 21.92
CA GLN A 285 -6.31 16.45 21.04
C GLN A 285 -5.08 16.82 20.23
N LEU A 286 -5.24 16.85 18.92
CA LEU A 286 -4.25 17.24 17.94
C LEU A 286 -4.52 18.69 17.53
N GLN A 287 -3.59 19.59 17.83
CA GLN A 287 -3.69 20.98 17.36
C GLN A 287 -3.56 21.01 15.83
N ARG A 288 -4.47 21.68 15.14
CA ARG A 288 -4.53 21.73 13.68
C ARG A 288 -4.90 23.11 13.19
N ASN A 289 -4.42 23.45 12.00
CA ASN A 289 -4.83 24.65 11.30
C ASN A 289 -6.05 24.35 10.42
N PRO A 290 -6.96 25.33 10.20
CA PRO A 290 -8.10 25.16 9.30
C PRO A 290 -7.70 24.83 7.85
N SER A 291 -6.53 25.33 7.42
CA SER A 291 -5.95 25.01 6.12
C SER A 291 -4.75 24.08 6.29
N PRO A 292 -4.69 22.96 5.55
CA PRO A 292 -3.59 22.02 5.64
C PRO A 292 -2.29 22.63 5.10
N GLY A 293 -1.17 22.26 5.73
CA GLY A 293 0.16 22.64 5.28
C GLY A 293 0.79 23.83 5.98
N VAL A 294 1.89 24.33 5.39
CA VAL A 294 2.69 25.45 5.88
C VAL A 294 2.72 26.53 4.81
N ASP A 295 2.50 27.77 5.21
CA ASP A 295 2.73 28.93 4.34
C ASP A 295 4.24 29.13 4.19
N TRP A 296 4.83 28.44 3.21
CA TRP A 296 6.21 28.67 2.84
C TRP A 296 6.31 29.95 2.02
N SER A 297 7.16 30.86 2.47
CA SER A 297 7.50 32.09 1.74
C SER A 297 8.33 31.84 0.48
N ASP A 298 8.93 30.65 0.35
CA ASP A 298 9.91 30.31 -0.67
C ASP A 298 9.39 29.24 -1.64
N THR A 299 8.66 29.71 -2.64
CA THR A 299 8.08 28.88 -3.71
C THR A 299 9.13 28.26 -4.64
N ASP A 300 10.38 28.76 -4.59
CA ASP A 300 11.48 28.37 -5.48
C ASP A 300 12.32 27.20 -4.95
N LEU A 301 11.96 26.61 -3.81
CA LEU A 301 12.64 25.44 -3.26
C LEU A 301 12.68 24.32 -4.31
N GLN A 302 13.89 24.00 -4.77
CA GLN A 302 14.14 22.98 -5.78
C GLN A 302 14.25 21.60 -5.13
N ILE A 303 13.38 20.70 -5.54
CA ILE A 303 13.30 19.35 -4.98
C ILE A 303 13.69 18.36 -6.06
N ARG A 304 14.75 17.60 -5.78
CA ARG A 304 15.25 16.54 -6.66
C ARG A 304 14.74 15.19 -6.19
N ILE A 305 13.99 14.50 -7.03
CA ILE A 305 13.53 13.12 -6.84
C ILE A 305 14.03 12.33 -8.05
N GLY A 306 15.00 11.43 -7.82
CA GLY A 306 15.74 10.76 -8.88
C GLY A 306 16.42 11.75 -9.85
N GLU A 307 16.09 11.62 -11.13
CA GLU A 307 16.61 12.49 -12.21
C GLU A 307 15.81 13.78 -12.41
N LYS A 308 14.63 13.89 -11.77
CA LYS A 308 13.76 15.07 -11.92
C LYS A 308 14.07 16.10 -10.84
N GLN A 309 14.18 17.35 -11.26
CA GLN A 309 14.25 18.50 -10.37
C GLN A 309 13.04 19.39 -10.66
N GLN A 310 12.21 19.65 -9.65
CA GLN A 310 10.98 20.45 -9.78
C GLN A 310 10.85 21.37 -8.57
N THR A 311 10.17 22.50 -8.74
CA THR A 311 9.88 23.41 -7.63
C THR A 311 8.75 22.87 -6.77
N LEU A 312 8.72 23.35 -5.53
CA LEU A 312 7.63 23.08 -4.59
C LEU A 312 6.26 23.52 -5.12
N ALA A 313 6.19 24.65 -5.84
CA ALA A 313 4.99 25.09 -6.56
C ALA A 313 4.46 24.02 -7.50
N THR A 314 5.33 23.39 -8.30
CA THR A 314 4.92 22.35 -9.26
C THR A 314 4.31 21.14 -8.56
N TYR A 315 4.86 20.72 -7.41
CA TYR A 315 4.25 19.63 -6.63
C TYR A 315 2.87 20.02 -6.06
N LYS A 316 2.69 21.29 -5.68
CA LYS A 316 1.40 21.82 -5.20
C LYS A 316 0.36 21.86 -6.32
N GLU A 317 0.71 22.43 -7.47
CA GLU A 317 -0.16 22.57 -8.65
C GLU A 317 -0.61 21.21 -9.18
N GLU A 318 0.30 20.23 -9.23
CA GLU A 318 -0.01 18.88 -9.70
C GLU A 318 -0.65 17.98 -8.62
N GLN A 319 -1.00 18.52 -7.45
CA GLN A 319 -1.60 17.78 -6.33
C GLN A 319 -0.76 16.56 -5.87
N ARG A 320 0.57 16.69 -5.96
CA ARG A 320 1.55 15.68 -5.54
C ARG A 320 2.12 15.92 -4.14
N LEU A 321 1.65 16.97 -3.46
CA LEU A 321 1.93 17.22 -2.05
C LEU A 321 0.95 16.45 -1.15
N ILE A 322 1.49 15.71 -0.20
CA ILE A 322 0.72 14.99 0.82
C ILE A 322 1.08 15.56 2.18
N TYR A 323 0.10 16.20 2.82
CA TYR A 323 0.25 16.76 4.16
C TYR A 323 -0.02 15.69 5.21
N LEU A 324 0.86 15.64 6.20
CA LEU A 324 0.87 14.68 7.28
C LEU A 324 1.09 15.39 8.60
N LEU A 325 0.51 14.85 9.67
CA LEU A 325 0.79 15.28 11.03
C LEU A 325 1.41 14.11 11.78
N GLY A 326 2.49 14.39 12.50
CA GLY A 326 3.23 13.41 13.28
C GLY A 326 3.32 13.83 14.74
N GLY A 327 3.40 12.84 15.62
CA GLY A 327 3.55 13.11 17.03
C GLY A 327 3.79 11.85 17.84
N ILE A 328 3.79 12.02 19.15
CA ILE A 328 3.82 10.92 20.12
C ILE A 328 2.45 10.84 20.77
N ASP A 329 1.88 9.64 20.74
CA ASP A 329 0.66 9.31 21.43
C ASP A 329 0.98 8.58 22.74
N LYS A 330 0.60 9.17 23.87
CA LYS A 330 0.85 8.64 25.22
C LYS A 330 -0.42 8.04 25.86
N ARG A 331 -1.43 7.66 25.06
CA ARG A 331 -2.75 7.20 25.54
C ARG A 331 -2.71 6.08 26.58
N THR A 332 -1.71 5.20 26.56
CA THR A 332 -1.50 4.21 27.62
C THR A 332 -0.23 4.52 28.38
N GLN A 333 -0.27 4.48 29.72
CA GLN A 333 0.88 4.77 30.59
C GLN A 333 2.09 3.84 30.34
N HIS A 334 1.93 2.79 29.53
CA HIS A 334 2.93 1.75 29.30
C HIS A 334 3.41 1.62 27.85
N LEU A 335 2.70 2.17 26.85
CA LEU A 335 3.08 2.07 25.43
C LEU A 335 2.81 3.41 24.73
N ALA A 336 3.76 4.33 24.82
CA ALA A 336 3.78 5.47 23.92
C ALA A 336 4.08 4.98 22.49
N THR A 337 3.46 5.58 21.48
CA THR A 337 3.70 5.26 20.07
C THR A 337 3.99 6.51 19.28
N LEU A 338 4.83 6.41 18.24
CA LEU A 338 4.89 7.46 17.24
C LEU A 338 3.73 7.26 16.28
N PHE A 339 3.03 8.31 15.90
CA PHE A 339 1.94 8.23 14.94
C PHE A 339 2.16 9.15 13.74
N ILE A 340 1.56 8.77 12.60
CA ILE A 340 1.39 9.64 11.44
C ILE A 340 -0.08 9.57 11.00
N VAL A 341 -0.70 10.73 10.78
CA VAL A 341 -2.04 10.89 10.20
C VAL A 341 -1.96 11.77 8.95
N ARG A 342 -2.91 11.62 8.03
CA ARG A 342 -2.98 12.44 6.82
C ARG A 342 -3.92 13.62 6.98
N GLU A 343 -3.44 14.79 6.59
CA GLU A 343 -4.20 16.04 6.59
C GLU A 343 -4.58 16.44 5.16
N GLY A 344 -5.73 17.09 4.98
CA GLY A 344 -6.18 17.57 3.68
C GLY A 344 -7.59 18.12 3.68
#